data_AF-A0A5S5CI37-F1
#
_entry.id   AF-A0A5S5CI37-F1
#
_cell.length_a   1.000
_cell.length_b   1.000
_cell.length_c   1.000
_cell.angle_alpha   90.00
_cell.angle_beta   90.00
_cell.angle_gamma   90.00
#
_symmetry.space_group_name_H-M   'P 1'
#
loop_
_entity.id
_entity.type
_entity.pdbx_description
1 polymer ?
#
loop_
_entity_poly.entity_id
_entity_poly.type
_entity_poly.pdbx_seq_one_letter_code
_entity_poly.pdbx_strand_id
1 'polypeptide(L)'
;MLLIGVGYDKATSLHLAETRADFPSKHEVEDSSAILVGGRRTWVTYRTQHVDDSDFVQLGAEYEQAHGITPHRIGDAQVRLLAQPPLVDWAAAWMERNRGNGAV
;
A
#
# COMPACT_ATOMS: atom_id res chain seq x y z
N MET A 1 -11.81 4.34 -2.04
CA MET A 1 -11.46 3.51 -0.86
C MET A 1 -12.17 4.04 0.36
N LEU A 2 -12.74 3.16 1.16
CA LEU A 2 -13.44 3.48 2.40
C LEU A 2 -12.71 2.78 3.56
N LEU A 3 -12.16 3.56 4.49
CA LEU A 3 -11.52 3.04 5.71
C LEU A 3 -12.45 3.33 6.88
N ILE A 4 -12.88 2.30 7.63
CA ILE A 4 -13.80 2.42 8.76
C ILE A 4 -13.10 1.85 9.99
N GLY A 5 -12.77 2.71 10.96
CA GLY A 5 -12.10 2.31 12.19
C GLY A 5 -10.67 1.80 12.01
N VAL A 6 -10.08 1.96 10.82
CA VAL A 6 -8.72 1.51 10.50
C VAL A 6 -7.90 2.65 9.90
N GLY A 7 -6.57 2.53 10.00
CA GLY A 7 -5.60 3.43 9.42
C GLY A 7 -5.22 3.06 7.98
N TYR A 8 -4.24 3.79 7.45
CA TYR A 8 -3.68 3.53 6.12
C TYR A 8 -2.79 2.28 6.07
N ASP A 9 -2.38 1.72 7.21
CA ASP A 9 -1.72 0.41 7.30
C ASP A 9 -2.63 -0.75 6.81
N LYS A 10 -3.93 -0.50 6.67
CA LYS A 10 -4.90 -1.45 6.07
C LYS A 10 -5.32 -1.06 4.65
N ALA A 11 -4.73 -0.01 4.08
CA ALA A 11 -5.04 0.45 2.73
C ALA A 11 -4.27 -0.36 1.69
N THR A 12 -4.75 -1.57 1.36
CA THR A 12 -4.08 -2.49 0.43
C THR A 12 -3.78 -1.90 -0.96
N SER A 13 -4.52 -0.87 -1.40
CA SER A 13 -4.21 -0.19 -2.66
C SER A 13 -2.92 0.64 -2.62
N LEU A 14 -2.37 0.93 -1.44
CA LEU A 14 -1.04 1.53 -1.34
C LEU A 14 0.06 0.56 -1.79
N HIS A 15 -0.16 -0.76 -1.72
CA HIS A 15 0.75 -1.72 -2.37
C HIS A 15 0.74 -1.59 -3.89
N LEU A 16 -0.39 -1.18 -4.51
CA LEU A 16 -0.39 -0.88 -5.94
C LEU A 16 0.48 0.36 -6.25
N ALA A 17 0.47 1.36 -5.36
CA ALA A 17 1.36 2.51 -5.49
C ALA A 17 2.83 2.09 -5.36
N GLU A 18 3.13 1.23 -4.39
CA GLU A 18 4.46 0.62 -4.19
C GLU A 18 4.91 -0.19 -5.41
N THR A 19 4.01 -0.93 -6.05
CA THR A 19 4.28 -1.63 -7.31
C THR A 19 4.55 -0.67 -8.48
N ARG A 20 3.95 0.52 -8.49
CA ARG A 20 4.17 1.53 -9.54
C ARG A 20 5.42 2.39 -9.32
N ALA A 21 5.76 2.69 -8.07
CA ALA A 21 6.89 3.53 -7.70
C ALA A 21 8.23 2.88 -8.04
N ASP A 22 9.21 3.71 -8.41
CA ASP A 22 10.60 3.30 -8.60
C ASP A 22 11.48 3.76 -7.41
N PHE A 23 12.03 2.82 -6.65
CA PHE A 23 12.89 3.10 -5.50
C PHE A 23 13.96 2.02 -5.30
N PRO A 24 15.16 2.36 -4.76
CA PRO A 24 16.33 1.48 -4.80
C PRO A 24 16.19 0.15 -4.06
N SER A 25 15.42 0.09 -2.97
CA SER A 25 15.23 -1.12 -2.17
C SER A 25 14.19 -2.08 -2.76
N LYS A 26 13.53 -1.73 -3.87
CA LYS A 26 12.51 -2.56 -4.51
C LYS A 26 13.13 -3.83 -5.09
N HIS A 27 12.62 -4.98 -4.68
CA HIS A 27 13.09 -6.28 -5.15
C HIS A 27 11.97 -7.32 -5.12
N GLU A 28 12.18 -8.41 -5.83
CA GLU A 28 11.29 -9.58 -5.80
C GLU A 28 11.79 -10.61 -4.78
N VAL A 29 10.84 -11.31 -4.16
CA VAL A 29 11.05 -12.46 -3.29
C VAL A 29 10.35 -13.69 -3.87
N GLU A 30 10.82 -14.87 -3.48
CA GLU A 30 10.18 -16.13 -3.83
C GLU A 30 9.25 -16.57 -2.70
N ASP A 31 7.97 -16.71 -3.02
CA ASP A 31 6.97 -17.29 -2.15
C ASP A 31 6.54 -18.65 -2.68
N SER A 32 6.07 -19.51 -1.79
CA SER A 32 5.54 -20.81 -2.15
C SER A 32 4.21 -21.07 -1.48
N SER A 33 3.22 -21.53 -2.24
CA SER A 33 1.93 -21.93 -1.69
C SER A 33 1.33 -23.12 -2.42
N ALA A 34 0.45 -23.84 -1.73
CA ALA A 34 -0.29 -24.94 -2.34
C ALA A 34 -1.51 -24.38 -3.08
N ILE A 35 -1.45 -24.36 -4.41
CA ILE A 35 -2.52 -23.85 -5.28
C ILE A 35 -3.10 -24.95 -6.15
N LEU A 36 -4.24 -24.68 -6.78
CA LEU A 36 -4.88 -25.61 -7.70
C LEU A 36 -4.30 -25.40 -9.12
N VAL A 37 -3.67 -26.42 -9.69
CA VAL A 37 -3.17 -26.41 -11.08
C VAL A 37 -3.84 -27.56 -11.82
N GLY A 38 -4.66 -27.24 -12.83
CA GLY A 38 -5.40 -28.26 -13.59
C GLY A 38 -6.28 -29.16 -12.73
N GLY A 39 -6.90 -28.61 -11.67
CA GLY A 39 -7.76 -29.37 -10.75
C GLY A 39 -7.03 -30.16 -9.66
N ARG A 40 -5.69 -30.14 -9.61
CA ARG A 40 -4.90 -30.85 -8.62
C ARG A 40 -4.14 -29.89 -7.72
N ARG A 41 -4.22 -30.09 -6.39
CA ARG A 41 -3.43 -29.31 -5.41
C ARG A 41 -1.94 -29.56 -5.64
N THR A 42 -1.19 -28.50 -5.93
CA THR A 42 0.21 -28.54 -6.29
C THR A 42 0.96 -27.48 -5.49
N TRP A 43 2.14 -27.82 -4.97
CA TRP A 43 3.04 -26.83 -4.37
C TRP A 43 3.73 -26.05 -5.47
N VAL A 44 3.55 -24.73 -5.50
CA VAL A 44 4.09 -23.85 -6.55
C VAL A 44 4.88 -22.74 -5.90
N THR A 45 6.09 -22.50 -6.41
CA THR A 45 6.92 -21.36 -6.08
C THR A 45 6.74 -20.29 -7.16
N TYR A 46 6.55 -19.04 -6.76
CA TYR A 46 6.40 -17.89 -7.65
C TYR A 46 7.14 -16.68 -7.09
N ARG A 47 7.51 -15.78 -8.01
CA ARG A 47 8.15 -14.52 -7.67
C ARG A 47 7.08 -13.46 -7.43
N THR A 48 7.18 -12.75 -6.33
CA THR A 48 6.32 -11.62 -5.99
C THR A 48 7.18 -10.45 -5.53
N GLN A 49 6.64 -9.24 -5.60
CA GLN A 49 7.32 -8.07 -5.05
C GLN A 49 7.38 -8.16 -3.52
N HIS A 50 8.54 -7.84 -2.94
CA HIS A 50 8.65 -7.56 -1.51
C HIS A 50 7.87 -6.27 -1.19
N VAL A 51 6.91 -6.37 -0.28
CA VAL A 51 6.06 -5.24 0.13
C VAL A 51 6.40 -4.77 1.53
N ASP A 52 6.34 -3.47 1.75
CA ASP A 52 6.58 -2.81 3.05
C ASP A 52 5.47 -1.79 3.31
N ASP A 53 4.69 -1.99 4.36
CA ASP A 53 3.58 -1.13 4.79
C ASP A 53 3.93 -0.21 5.96
N SER A 54 5.18 -0.22 6.43
CA SER A 54 5.61 0.47 7.65
C SER A 54 5.40 2.00 7.62
N ASP A 55 5.46 2.61 6.45
CA ASP A 55 5.30 4.06 6.24
C ASP A 55 3.88 4.46 5.77
N PHE A 56 2.95 3.51 5.57
CA PHE A 56 1.63 3.81 5.00
C PHE A 56 0.82 4.76 5.87
N VAL A 57 0.95 4.67 7.20
CA VAL A 57 0.30 5.59 8.14
C VAL A 57 0.81 7.02 7.96
N GLN A 58 2.12 7.20 7.82
CA GLN A 58 2.73 8.51 7.59
C GLN A 58 2.30 9.06 6.22
N LEU A 59 2.47 8.26 5.16
CA LEU A 59 2.08 8.61 3.80
C LEU A 59 0.63 9.08 3.75
N GLY A 60 -0.28 8.33 4.37
CA GLY A 60 -1.69 8.66 4.40
C GLY A 60 -2.01 9.95 5.17
N ALA A 61 -1.31 10.22 6.27
CA ALA A 61 -1.46 11.47 7.00
C ALA A 61 -0.95 12.68 6.19
N GLU A 62 0.16 12.54 5.49
CA GLU A 62 0.69 13.59 4.60
C GLU A 62 -0.24 13.81 3.39
N TYR A 63 -0.84 12.75 2.85
CA TYR A 63 -1.87 12.87 1.81
C TYR A 63 -3.09 13.66 2.31
N GLU A 64 -3.58 13.37 3.52
CA GLU A 64 -4.69 14.10 4.13
C GLU A 64 -4.37 15.59 4.29
N GLN A 65 -3.18 15.91 4.78
CA GLN A 65 -2.73 17.29 4.93
C GLN A 65 -2.59 18.02 3.58
N ALA A 66 -1.97 17.38 2.59
CA ALA A 66 -1.74 17.96 1.27
C ALA A 66 -3.04 18.24 0.50
N HIS A 67 -4.09 17.45 0.76
CA HIS A 67 -5.37 17.54 0.06
C HIS A 67 -6.50 18.14 0.91
N GLY A 68 -6.23 18.56 2.14
CA GLY A 68 -7.24 19.11 3.06
C GLY A 68 -8.35 18.12 3.39
N ILE A 69 -8.03 16.83 3.45
CA ILE A 69 -9.01 15.76 3.73
C ILE A 69 -9.11 15.59 5.24
N THR A 70 -10.32 15.75 5.76
CA THR A 70 -10.60 15.55 7.19
C THR A 70 -11.37 14.24 7.38
N PRO A 71 -10.89 13.31 8.24
CA PRO A 71 -11.65 12.12 8.57
C PRO A 71 -13.00 12.45 9.22
N HIS A 72 -14.01 11.67 8.89
CA HIS A 72 -15.33 11.75 9.51
C HIS A 72 -15.47 10.75 10.66
N ARG A 73 -16.55 10.85 11.44
CA ARG A 73 -16.91 9.85 12.46
C ARG A 73 -18.26 9.23 12.15
N ILE A 74 -18.33 7.90 12.26
CA ILE A 74 -19.57 7.14 12.29
C ILE A 74 -19.57 6.36 13.61
N GLY A 75 -20.38 6.81 14.58
CA GLY A 75 -20.25 6.37 15.97
C GLY A 75 -18.86 6.68 16.53
N ASP A 76 -18.20 5.66 17.07
CA ASP A 76 -16.82 5.74 17.59
C ASP A 76 -15.75 5.42 16.54
N ALA A 77 -16.14 5.04 15.33
CA ALA A 77 -15.19 4.76 14.26
C ALA A 77 -14.81 6.05 13.51
N GLN A 78 -13.50 6.27 13.35
CA GLN A 78 -12.98 7.23 12.38
C GLN A 78 -13.13 6.66 10.96
N VAL A 79 -13.65 7.46 10.04
CA VAL A 79 -13.99 7.04 8.68
C VAL A 79 -13.36 7.96 7.65
N ARG A 80 -12.76 7.36 6.62
CA ARG A 80 -12.16 8.09 5.48
C ARG A 80 -12.76 7.57 4.19
N LEU A 81 -13.20 8.48 3.33
CA LEU A 81 -13.60 8.16 1.96
C LEU A 81 -12.65 8.89 1.00
N LEU A 82 -11.89 8.11 0.24
CA LEU A 82 -10.81 8.60 -0.61
C LEU A 82 -11.03 8.16 -2.05
N ALA A 83 -10.83 9.06 -3.02
CA ALA A 83 -10.74 8.66 -4.42
C ALA A 83 -9.44 7.84 -4.61
N GLN A 84 -9.56 6.63 -5.15
CA GLN A 84 -8.43 5.70 -5.19
C GLN A 84 -7.37 6.05 -6.24
N PRO A 85 -7.70 6.40 -7.49
CA PRO A 85 -6.69 6.81 -8.47
C PRO A 85 -5.78 7.96 -7.99
N PRO A 86 -6.28 9.11 -7.50
CA PRO A 86 -5.41 10.19 -7.07
C PRO A 86 -4.57 9.82 -5.84
N LEU A 87 -5.11 9.00 -4.92
CA LEU A 87 -4.33 8.50 -3.79
C LEU A 87 -3.17 7.62 -4.25
N VAL A 88 -3.40 6.69 -5.17
CA VAL A 88 -2.36 5.77 -5.67
C VAL A 88 -1.29 6.54 -6.43
N ASP A 89 -1.67 7.48 -7.29
CA ASP A 89 -0.72 8.26 -8.08
C ASP A 89 0.13 9.19 -7.18
N TRP A 90 -0.50 9.82 -6.19
CA TRP A 90 0.21 10.63 -5.20
C TRP A 90 1.14 9.79 -4.34
N ALA A 91 0.67 8.64 -3.87
CA ALA A 91 1.44 7.71 -3.03
C ALA A 91 2.68 7.18 -3.76
N ALA A 92 2.56 6.85 -5.05
CA ALA A 92 3.70 6.38 -5.84
C ALA A 92 4.80 7.45 -5.89
N ALA A 93 4.44 8.69 -6.25
CA ALA A 93 5.38 9.80 -6.27
C ALA A 93 5.96 10.11 -4.87
N TRP A 94 5.17 9.93 -3.81
CA TRP A 94 5.64 10.09 -2.43
C TRP A 94 6.69 9.02 -2.08
N MET A 95 6.46 7.75 -2.43
CA MET A 95 7.41 6.66 -2.15
C MET A 95 8.72 6.86 -2.92
N GLU A 96 8.68 7.28 -4.18
CA GLU A 96 9.89 7.57 -4.97
C GLU A 96 10.79 8.61 -4.30
N ARG A 97 10.19 9.63 -3.68
CA ARG A 97 10.94 10.69 -2.97
C ARG A 97 11.48 10.24 -1.60
N ASN A 98 10.70 9.45 -0.85
CA ASN A 98 11.01 9.15 0.55
C ASN A 98 11.77 7.83 0.74
N ARG A 99 11.53 6.85 -0.14
CA ARG A 99 12.25 5.56 -0.15
C ARG A 99 13.50 5.56 -1.03
N GLY A 100 13.77 6.67 -1.72
CA GLY A 100 14.95 6.88 -2.58
C GLY A 100 16.23 7.32 -1.84
N ASN A 101 16.10 7.87 -0.62
CA ASN A 101 17.23 8.37 0.17
C ASN A 101 17.49 7.47 1.40
N GLY A 102 17.90 6.23 1.15
CA GLY A 102 18.56 5.43 2.18
C GLY A 102 19.82 6.16 2.63
N ALA A 103 19.72 6.94 3.71
CA ALA A 103 20.86 7.32 4.50
C ALA A 103 21.55 6.01 4.93
N VAL A 104 22.83 5.91 4.57
CA VAL A 104 23.77 4.91 5.09
C VAL A 104 24.00 5.18 6.57
#